data_AF-A0A2A6EI78-F1
#
_entry.id   AF-A0A2A6EI78-F1
#
_cell.length_a   1.000
_cell.length_b   1.000
_cell.length_c   1.000
_cell.angle_alpha   90.00
_cell.angle_beta   90.00
_cell.angle_gamma   90.00
#
_symmetry.space_group_name_H-M   'P 1'
#
loop_
_entity.id
_entity.type
_entity.pdbx_description
1 polymer ?
#
loop_
_entity_poly.entity_id
_entity_poly.type
_entity_poly.pdbx_seq_one_letter_code
_entity_poly.pdbx_strand_id
1 'polypeptide(L)' 'MKQLIETETFELLLSDNSKTATDSLIKEIIRLGETEANLASLYRTLHYTRFHLESMTETSGIPTEMGKKCIGAALCH' A
#
# COMPACT_ATOMS: atom_id res chain seq x y z
N MET A 1 10.26 4.59 11.08
CA MET A 1 9.46 5.17 9.99
C MET A 1 8.04 4.64 10.16
N LYS A 2 7.04 5.53 10.12
CA LYS A 2 5.63 5.12 10.10
C LYS A 2 5.30 4.52 8.73
N GLN A 3 4.58 3.41 8.69
CA GLN A 3 4.21 2.81 7.40
C GLN A 3 3.12 3.66 6.74
N LEU A 4 3.13 3.78 5.41
CA LEU A 4 2.09 4.53 4.68
C LEU A 4 0.70 3.91 4.92
N ILE A 5 0.62 2.59 5.09
CA ILE A 5 -0.63 1.89 5.35
C ILE A 5 -1.28 2.22 6.71
N GLU A 6 -0.53 2.86 7.62
CA GLU A 6 -0.99 3.29 8.94
C GLU A 6 -1.38 4.79 8.95
N THR A 7 -1.36 5.45 7.80
CA THR A 7 -1.72 6.87 7.70
C THR A 7 -3.21 7.04 7.46
N GLU A 8 -3.78 8.11 8.00
CA GLU A 8 -5.17 8.51 7.75
C GLU A 8 -5.43 8.68 6.25
N THR A 9 -4.42 9.07 5.48
CA THR A 9 -4.45 9.17 4.02
C THR A 9 -4.71 7.82 3.36
N PHE A 10 -4.11 6.75 3.87
CA PHE A 10 -4.33 5.40 3.36
C PHE A 10 -5.69 4.84 3.78
N GLU A 11 -6.12 5.09 5.02
CA GLU A 11 -7.48 4.76 5.48
C GLU A 11 -8.55 5.49 4.65
N LEU A 12 -8.30 6.77 4.35
CA LEU A 12 -9.18 7.57 3.51
C LEU A 12 -9.32 6.93 2.12
N LEU A 13 -8.21 6.51 1.50
CA LEU A 13 -8.24 5.82 0.21
C LEU A 13 -9.02 4.51 0.25
N LEU A 14 -8.94 3.76 1.35
CA LEU A 14 -9.72 2.53 1.54
C LEU A 14 -11.24 2.81 1.65
N SER A 15 -11.61 3.94 2.26
CA SER A 15 -13.01 4.33 2.47
C SER A 15 -13.64 5.05 1.27
N ASP A 16 -12.84 5.83 0.54
CA ASP A 16 -13.24 6.68 -0.58
C ASP A 16 -12.14 6.66 -1.64
N ASN A 17 -12.37 5.96 -2.74
CA ASN A 17 -11.44 5.88 -3.87
C ASN A 17 -11.45 7.13 -4.76
N SER A 18 -11.77 8.29 -4.18
CA SER A 18 -11.81 9.55 -4.90
C SER A 18 -10.44 9.98 -5.41
N LYS A 19 -10.47 10.87 -6.41
CA LYS A 19 -9.28 11.55 -6.91
C LYS A 19 -8.50 12.23 -5.78
N THR A 20 -9.20 12.88 -4.85
CA THR A 20 -8.58 13.60 -3.73
C THR A 20 -7.82 12.66 -2.79
N ALA A 21 -8.39 11.51 -2.44
CA ALA A 21 -7.73 10.52 -1.60
C ALA A 21 -6.48 9.94 -2.30
N THR A 22 -6.61 9.64 -3.59
CA THR A 22 -5.50 9.16 -4.43
C THR A 22 -4.37 10.19 -4.52
N ASP A 23 -4.69 11.45 -4.82
CA ASP A 23 -3.72 12.56 -4.90
C ASP A 23 -3.00 12.76 -3.56
N SER A 24 -3.69 12.55 -2.45
CA SER A 24 -3.11 12.66 -1.11
C SER A 24 -2.10 11.54 -0.83
N LEU A 25 -2.42 10.29 -1.17
CA LEU A 25 -1.48 9.17 -1.01
C LEU A 25 -0.24 9.37 -1.88
N ILE A 26 -0.39 9.83 -3.12
CA ILE A 26 0.73 10.10 -4.02
C ILE A 26 1.67 11.15 -3.42
N LYS A 27 1.14 12.22 -2.84
CA LYS A 27 1.96 13.24 -2.15
C LYS A 27 2.72 12.66 -0.96
N GLU A 28 2.12 11.77 -0.19
CA GLU A 28 2.83 11.10 0.92
C GLU A 28 3.95 10.19 0.42
N ILE A 29 3.74 9.46 -0.68
CA ILE A 29 4.78 8.63 -1.31
C ILE A 29 5.96 9.50 -1.79
N ILE A 30 5.68 10.62 -2.46
CA ILE A 30 6.71 11.57 -2.91
C ILE A 30 7.50 12.10 -1.72
N ARG A 31 6.80 12.61 -0.69
CA ARG A 31 7.43 13.11 0.53
C ARG A 31 8.29 12.04 1.21
N LEU A 32 7.83 10.78 1.23
CA LEU A 32 8.61 9.67 1.79
C LEU A 32 9.91 9.45 1.02
N GLY A 33 9.86 9.49 -0.32
CA GLY A 33 11.05 9.37 -1.17
C GLY A 33 12.03 10.53 -1.02
N GLU A 34 11.55 11.73 -0.72
CA GLU A 34 12.40 12.91 -0.51
C GLU A 34 13.04 12.95 0.89
N THR A 35 12.35 12.40 1.91
CA THR A 35 12.74 12.56 3.32
C THR A 35 13.45 11.34 3.92
N GLU A 36 13.24 10.13 3.39
CA GLU A 36 13.88 8.93 3.92
C GLU A 36 15.28 8.73 3.33
N ALA A 37 16.30 8.83 4.19
CA ALA A 37 17.69 8.58 3.81
C ALA A 37 18.03 7.07 3.74
N ASN A 38 17.31 6.22 4.47
CA ASN A 38 17.52 4.78 4.48
C ASN A 38 16.78 4.09 3.33
N LEU A 39 17.51 3.80 2.25
CA LEU A 39 16.97 3.16 1.05
C LEU A 39 16.33 1.79 1.33
N ALA A 40 16.87 1.00 2.26
CA ALA A 40 16.30 -0.31 2.59
C ALA A 40 14.94 -0.18 3.29
N SER A 41 14.81 0.80 4.20
CA SER A 41 13.54 1.12 4.85
C SER A 41 12.53 1.69 3.84
N LEU A 42 12.98 2.60 2.97
CA LEU A 42 12.15 3.15 1.90
C LEU A 42 11.59 2.03 1.00
N TYR A 43 12.46 1.14 0.53
CA TYR A 43 12.06 0.00 -0.30
C TYR A 43 11.03 -0.89 0.40
N ARG A 44 11.26 -1.24 1.67
CA ARG A 44 10.32 -2.07 2.45
C ARG A 44 8.95 -1.41 2.57
N THR A 45 8.90 -0.12 2.87
CA THR A 45 7.64 0.61 3.00
C THR A 45 6.90 0.72 1.68
N LEU A 46 7.59 1.02 0.58
CA LEU A 46 6.99 1.07 -0.75
C LEU A 46 6.48 -0.31 -1.19
N HIS A 47 7.26 -1.36 -0.96
CA HIS A 47 6.87 -2.74 -1.28
C HIS A 47 5.62 -3.17 -0.52
N TYR A 48 5.58 -2.90 0.79
CA TYR A 48 4.42 -3.23 1.61
C TYR A 48 3.17 -2.43 1.23
N THR A 49 3.33 -1.14 0.94
CA THR A 49 2.23 -0.29 0.45
C THR A 49 1.66 -0.81 -0.88
N ARG A 50 2.53 -1.21 -1.82
CA ARG A 50 2.13 -1.82 -3.10
C ARG A 50 1.31 -3.09 -2.90
N PHE A 51 1.76 -3.98 -2.01
CA PHE A 51 1.06 -5.23 -1.72
C PHE A 51 -0.37 -4.98 -1.22
N HIS A 52 -0.57 -4.01 -0.33
CA HIS A 52 -1.90 -3.64 0.16
C HIS A 52 -2.77 -3.03 -0.95
N LEU A 53 -2.23 -2.16 -1.81
CA LEU A 53 -2.95 -1.62 -2.96
C LEU A 53 -3.36 -2.71 -3.96
N GLU A 54 -2.51 -3.70 -4.21
CA GLU A 54 -2.85 -4.85 -5.06
C GLU A 54 -4.02 -5.65 -4.47
N SER A 55 -4.02 -5.87 -3.15
CA SER A 55 -5.13 -6.58 -2.48
C SER A 55 -6.48 -5.86 -2.61
N MET A 56 -6.49 -4.52 -2.69
CA MET A 56 -7.72 -3.76 -2.95
C MET A 56 -8.31 -4.11 -4.32
N THR A 57 -7.47 -4.28 -5.35
CA THR A 57 -7.93 -4.64 -6.70
C THR A 57 -8.52 -6.05 -6.76
N GLU A 58 -7.98 -7.00 -5.99
CA GLU A 58 -8.50 -8.38 -5.91
C GLU A 58 -9.90 -8.45 -5.27
N THR A 59 -10.22 -7.56 -4.34
CA THR A 59 -11.55 -7.48 -3.71
C THR A 59 -12.62 -6.82 -4.57
N SER A 60 -12.23 -6.10 -5.63
CA SER A 60 -13.14 -5.31 -6.48
C SER A 60 -13.95 -6.11 -7.52
N GLY A 61 -13.90 -7.44 -7.47
CA GLY A 61 -14.79 -8.31 -8.26
C GLY A 61 -14.52 -8.34 -9.77
N ILE A 62 -13.41 -7.78 -10.25
CA ILE A 62 -12.94 -8.03 -11.62
C ILE A 62 -12.08 -9.31 -11.58
N PRO A 63 -12.53 -10.43 -12.17
CA PRO A 63 -11.78 -11.67 -12.16
C PRO A 63 -10.61 -11.52 -13.14
N THR A 64 -9.48 -11.00 -12.66
CA THR A 64 -8.24 -11.11 -13.42
C THR A 64 -7.74 -12.54 -13.19
N GLU A 65 -7.96 -13.39 -14.19
CA GLU A 65 -7.29 -14.69 -14.31
C GLU A 65 -5.77 -14.49 -14.19
N MET A 66 -5.21 -14.77 -13.00
CA MET A 66 -3.97 -15.53 -12.77
C MET A 66 -3.35 -15.17 -11.42
N GLY A 67 -3.13 -16.20 -10.61
CA GLY A 67 -2.27 -16.13 -9.43
C GLY A 67 -2.92 -16.80 -8.23
N LYS A 68 -2.42 -17.99 -7.86
CA LYS A 68 -2.85 -18.72 -6.66
C LYS A 68 -2.84 -17.78 -5.46
N LYS A 69 -3.92 -17.79 -4.67
CA LYS A 69 -3.98 -17.18 -3.34
C LYS A 69 -2.73 -17.59 -2.55
N CYS A 70 -1.77 -16.69 -2.39
CA CYS A 70 -0.76 -16.80 -1.35
C CYS A 70 -1.46 -16.47 -0.03
N ILE A 71 -2.14 -17.46 0.53
CA ILE A 71 -2.54 -17.45 1.93
C ILE A 71 -1.23 -17.33 2.70
N GLY A 72 -0.93 -16.12 3.18
CA GLY A 72 0.21 -15.86 4.03
C GLY A 72 0.13 -16.80 5.22
N ALA A 73 0.97 -17.83 5.23
CA ALA A 73 1.24 -18.58 6.43
C ALA A 73 1.91 -17.61 7.39
N ALA A 74 1.13 -17.09 8.35
CA ALA A 74 1.67 -16.53 9.56
C ALA A 74 2.37 -17.67 10.31
N LEU A 75 3.65 -17.89 10.01
CA LEU A 75 4.51 -18.71 10.85
C LEU A 75 5.24 -17.76 11.80
N CYS A 76 4.61 -17.51 12.94
CA CYS A 76 5.32 -17.06 14.12
C CYS A 76 6.34 -18.14 14.49
N HIS A 77 7.60 -17.76 14.67
CA HIS A 77 8.52 -18.48 15.54
C HIS A 77 9.55 -17.53 16.15
#